data_AF-A0A177ETP8-F1
#
_entry.id   AF-A0A177ETP8-F1
#
_cell.length_a   1.000
_cell.length_b   1.000
_cell.length_c   1.000
_cell.angle_alpha   90.00
_cell.angle_beta   90.00
_cell.angle_gamma   90.00
#
_symmetry.space_group_name_H-M   'P 1'
#
loop_
_entity.id
_entity.type
_entity.pdbx_description
1 polymer ?
#
loop_
_entity_poly.entity_id
_entity_poly.type
_entity_poly.pdbx_seq_one_letter_code
_entity_poly.pdbx_strand_id
1 'polypeptide(L)'
;MSDPSVSERRIRPIQDAVASANWKQALQLCDKWFKKGERSDRFLALKAFVLVNQPDKTQYDRSREEVLDLCKRTPPLTEPEAIYQLQNALKTLSLHEESPKLWERALSVKKDDKDLYMRWLNQAVADNNWKSAQKV
;
A
#
# COMPACT_ATOMS: atom_id res chain seq x y z
N MET A 1 -8.49 -15.32 9.20
CA MET A 1 -7.62 -14.20 9.63
C MET A 1 -6.26 -14.79 9.93
N SER A 2 -5.19 -14.31 9.29
CA SER A 2 -3.83 -14.77 9.62
C SER A 2 -3.46 -14.30 11.03
N ASP A 3 -2.82 -15.16 11.82
CA ASP A 3 -2.23 -14.78 13.10
C ASP A 3 -1.18 -13.66 12.84
N PRO A 4 -1.24 -12.51 13.54
CA PRO A 4 -0.32 -11.39 13.34
C PRO A 4 1.16 -11.81 13.36
N SER A 5 1.51 -12.77 14.22
CA SER A 5 2.88 -13.30 14.34
C SER A 5 3.31 -14.12 13.10
N VAL A 6 2.36 -14.77 12.43
CA VAL A 6 2.61 -15.55 11.22
C VAL A 6 2.74 -14.63 10.01
N SER A 7 1.92 -13.59 9.90
CA SER A 7 2.03 -12.61 8.83
C SER A 7 3.35 -11.84 8.91
N GLU A 8 3.81 -11.44 10.10
CA GLU A 8 5.11 -10.77 10.24
C GLU A 8 6.30 -11.63 9.80
N ARG A 9 6.30 -12.91 10.18
CA ARG A 9 7.34 -13.86 9.74
C ARG A 9 7.38 -14.03 8.21
N ARG A 10 6.23 -13.86 7.53
CA ARG A 10 6.13 -13.95 6.06
C ARG A 10 6.53 -12.65 5.37
N ILE A 11 6.20 -11.51 5.98
CA ILE A 11 6.44 -10.18 5.44
C ILE A 11 7.91 -9.77 5.56
N ARG A 12 8.56 -10.10 6.68
CA ARG A 12 9.93 -9.63 6.95
C ARG A 12 10.96 -10.02 5.87
N PRO A 13 11.01 -11.27 5.37
CA PRO A 13 11.90 -11.63 4.27
C PRO A 13 11.63 -10.84 2.97
N ILE A 14 10.38 -10.42 2.73
CA ILE A 14 10.04 -9.58 1.57
C ILE A 14 10.61 -8.18 1.78
N GLN A 15 10.49 -7.62 2.98
CA GLN A 15 11.04 -6.31 3.32
C GLN A 15 12.57 -6.29 3.21
N ASP A 16 13.25 -7.35 3.64
CA ASP A 16 14.70 -7.47 3.50
C ASP A 16 15.13 -7.51 2.03
N ALA A 17 14.38 -8.22 1.18
CA ALA A 17 14.60 -8.23 -0.27
C ALA A 17 14.33 -6.85 -0.91
N VAL A 18 13.32 -6.13 -0.45
CA VAL A 18 13.05 -4.74 -0.88
C VAL A 18 14.17 -3.79 -0.46
N ALA A 19 14.66 -3.90 0.78
CA ALA A 19 15.74 -3.06 1.32
C ALA A 19 17.06 -3.25 0.57
N SER A 20 17.30 -4.46 0.03
CA SER A 20 18.46 -4.77 -0.82
C SER A 20 18.21 -4.55 -2.32
N ALA A 21 17.08 -3.93 -2.70
CA ALA A 21 16.63 -3.74 -4.08
C ALA A 21 16.60 -5.04 -4.90
N ASN A 22 16.47 -6.20 -4.25
CA ASN A 22 16.34 -7.49 -4.91
C ASN A 22 14.87 -7.75 -5.27
N TRP A 23 14.38 -7.01 -6.26
CA TRP A 23 12.97 -7.02 -6.70
C TRP A 23 12.52 -8.40 -7.18
N LYS A 24 13.41 -9.17 -7.81
CA LYS A 24 13.12 -10.53 -8.28
C LYS A 24 12.85 -11.46 -7.10
N GLN A 25 13.68 -11.43 -6.07
CA GLN A 25 13.47 -12.23 -4.86
C GLN A 25 12.22 -11.77 -4.10
N ALA A 26 12.02 -10.45 -3.98
CA ALA A 26 10.84 -9.90 -3.33
C ALA A 26 9.54 -10.40 -4.01
N LEU A 27 9.49 -10.38 -5.35
CA LEU A 27 8.33 -10.86 -6.10
C LEU A 27 8.08 -12.36 -5.91
N GLN A 28 9.13 -13.18 -5.95
CA GLN A 28 9.02 -14.62 -5.72
C GLN A 28 8.45 -14.93 -4.32
N LEU A 29 8.88 -14.19 -3.30
CA LEU A 29 8.36 -14.33 -1.95
C LEU A 29 6.89 -13.88 -1.86
N CYS A 30 6.54 -12.77 -2.51
CA CYS A 30 5.15 -12.33 -2.64
C CYS A 30 4.27 -13.41 -3.26
N ASP A 31 4.64 -13.96 -4.42
CA ASP A 31 3.86 -14.99 -5.11
C ASP A 31 3.72 -16.27 -4.27
N LYS A 32 4.80 -16.68 -3.58
CA LYS A 32 4.79 -17.82 -2.67
C LYS A 32 3.75 -17.65 -1.56
N TRP A 33 3.74 -16.50 -0.89
CA TRP A 33 2.84 -16.27 0.24
C TRP A 33 1.41 -15.99 -0.21
N PHE A 34 1.23 -15.34 -1.36
CA PHE A 34 -0.08 -15.15 -1.98
C PHE A 34 -0.73 -16.49 -2.32
N LYS A 35 0.03 -17.45 -2.89
CA LYS A 35 -0.44 -18.82 -3.14
C LYS A 35 -0.78 -19.59 -1.86
N LYS A 36 -0.09 -19.29 -0.76
CA LYS A 36 -0.38 -19.85 0.57
C LYS A 36 -1.52 -19.14 1.32
N GLY A 37 -2.24 -18.25 0.66
CA GLY A 37 -3.43 -17.59 1.20
C GLY A 37 -3.15 -16.37 2.06
N GLU A 38 -1.93 -15.82 2.05
CA GLU A 38 -1.66 -14.55 2.73
C GLU A 38 -2.38 -13.41 2.02
N ARG A 39 -3.22 -12.69 2.77
CA ARG A 39 -4.09 -11.62 2.26
C ARG A 39 -4.21 -10.44 3.23
N SER A 40 -3.34 -10.36 4.23
CA SER A 40 -3.31 -9.20 5.12
C SER A 40 -3.04 -7.91 4.34
N ASP A 41 -3.58 -6.80 4.82
CA ASP A 41 -3.49 -5.50 4.15
C ASP A 41 -2.04 -5.05 3.98
N ARG A 42 -1.22 -5.26 5.03
CA ARG A 42 0.22 -5.00 5.00
C ARG A 42 0.93 -5.82 3.92
N PHE A 43 0.56 -7.08 3.75
CA PHE A 43 1.13 -7.94 2.72
C PHE A 43 0.71 -7.50 1.32
N LEU A 44 -0.58 -7.22 1.11
CA LEU A 44 -1.09 -6.80 -0.20
C LEU A 44 -0.48 -5.46 -0.64
N ALA A 45 -0.36 -4.50 0.28
CA ALA A 45 0.30 -3.22 0.00
C ALA A 45 1.79 -3.40 -0.31
N LEU A 46 2.49 -4.28 0.41
CA LEU A 46 3.89 -4.60 0.12
C LEU A 46 4.05 -5.29 -1.24
N LYS A 47 3.17 -6.24 -1.57
CA LYS A 47 3.17 -6.91 -2.88
C LYS A 47 2.95 -5.89 -4.01
N ALA A 48 1.99 -4.99 -3.85
CA ALA A 48 1.72 -3.92 -4.81
C ALA A 48 2.97 -3.04 -5.02
N PHE A 49 3.65 -2.65 -3.94
CA PHE A 49 4.91 -1.91 -4.04
C PHE A 49 6.03 -2.70 -4.72
N VAL A 50 6.15 -3.99 -4.46
CA VAL A 50 7.14 -4.86 -5.14
C VAL A 50 6.86 -4.99 -6.63
N LEU A 51 5.58 -5.02 -7.03
CA LEU A 51 5.17 -5.13 -8.44
C LEU A 51 5.55 -3.88 -9.24
N VAL A 52 5.27 -2.68 -8.70
CA VAL A 52 5.56 -1.43 -9.43
C VAL A 52 7.06 -1.14 -9.58
N ASN A 53 7.90 -1.76 -8.75
CA ASN A 53 9.35 -1.63 -8.81
C ASN A 53 10.02 -2.75 -9.64
N GLN A 54 9.25 -3.61 -10.32
CA GLN A 54 9.83 -4.58 -11.24
C GLN A 54 10.44 -3.88 -12.47
N PRO A 55 11.61 -4.33 -12.96
CA PRO A 55 12.25 -3.74 -14.14
C PRO A 55 11.51 -4.08 -15.46
N ASP A 56 10.61 -5.06 -15.44
CA ASP A 56 9.88 -5.53 -16.61
C ASP A 56 8.68 -4.64 -16.91
N LYS A 57 8.72 -3.93 -18.05
CA LYS A 57 7.65 -3.03 -18.50
C LYS A 57 6.33 -3.74 -18.78
N THR A 58 6.33 -5.03 -19.11
CA THR A 58 5.07 -5.78 -19.32
C THR A 58 4.29 -5.96 -18.02
N GLN A 59 4.97 -5.86 -16.88
CA GLN A 59 4.34 -5.89 -15.56
C GLN A 59 3.82 -4.51 -15.14
N TYR A 60 4.17 -3.44 -15.85
CA TYR A 60 3.74 -2.09 -15.50
C TYR A 60 2.21 -1.94 -15.54
N ASP A 61 1.57 -2.32 -16.65
CA ASP A 61 0.11 -2.20 -16.79
C ASP A 61 -0.64 -3.07 -15.79
N ARG A 62 -0.16 -4.31 -15.59
CA ARG A 62 -0.70 -5.23 -14.59
C ARG A 62 -0.53 -4.69 -13.17
N SER A 63 0.64 -4.14 -12.85
CA SER A 63 0.92 -3.55 -11.53
C SER A 63 0.02 -2.33 -11.28
N ARG A 64 -0.26 -1.55 -12.33
CA ARG A 64 -1.14 -0.39 -12.28
C ARG A 64 -2.57 -0.80 -11.95
N GLU A 65 -3.09 -1.82 -12.65
CA GLU A 65 -4.43 -2.35 -12.38
C GLU A 65 -4.55 -2.91 -10.95
N GLU A 66 -3.58 -3.73 -10.52
CA GLU A 66 -3.60 -4.34 -9.19
C GLU A 66 -3.49 -3.31 -8.06
N VAL A 67 -2.68 -2.25 -8.22
CA VAL A 67 -2.61 -1.12 -7.27
C VAL A 67 -3.94 -0.38 -7.20
N LEU A 68 -4.54 -0.06 -8.35
CA LEU A 68 -5.83 0.65 -8.41
C LEU A 68 -6.96 -0.15 -7.78
N ASP A 69 -7.01 -1.45 -8.04
CA ASP A 69 -7.98 -2.37 -7.43
C ASP A 69 -7.81 -2.43 -5.92
N LEU A 70 -6.56 -2.47 -5.44
CA LEU A 70 -6.29 -2.46 -4.00
C LEU A 70 -6.72 -1.13 -3.34
N CYS A 71 -6.49 0.01 -4.00
CA CYS A 71 -6.95 1.32 -3.53
C CYS A 71 -8.49 1.42 -3.46
N LYS A 72 -9.20 0.72 -4.36
CA LYS A 72 -10.67 0.73 -4.44
C LYS A 72 -11.34 -0.43 -3.69
N ARG A 73 -10.57 -1.31 -3.05
CA ARG A 73 -11.07 -2.49 -2.34
C ARG A 73 -12.12 -2.12 -1.28
N THR A 74 -13.00 -3.09 -1.01
CA THR A 74 -13.98 -3.07 0.08
C THR A 74 -13.79 -4.33 0.92
N PRO A 75 -13.54 -4.24 2.25
CA PRO A 75 -13.39 -3.01 3.02
C PRO A 75 -12.11 -2.22 2.66
N PRO A 76 -12.13 -0.88 2.79
CA PRO A 76 -10.96 -0.02 2.63
C PRO A 76 -9.79 -0.44 3.52
N LEU A 77 -8.56 -0.18 3.07
CA LEU A 77 -7.39 -0.32 3.92
C LEU A 77 -7.40 0.79 4.97
N THR A 78 -7.20 0.42 6.23
CA THR A 78 -7.18 1.37 7.36
C THR A 78 -5.85 1.39 8.10
N GLU A 79 -4.97 0.43 7.82
CA GLU A 79 -3.64 0.34 8.44
C GLU A 79 -2.71 1.41 7.85
N PRO A 80 -2.20 2.37 8.66
CA PRO A 80 -1.38 3.47 8.16
C PRO A 80 -0.17 3.01 7.34
N GLU A 81 0.54 1.99 7.80
CA GLU A 81 1.73 1.48 7.12
C GLU A 81 1.39 0.92 5.74
N ALA A 82 0.21 0.28 5.59
CA ALA A 82 -0.26 -0.22 4.30
C ALA A 82 -0.68 0.94 3.38
N ILE A 83 -1.31 1.98 3.93
CA ILE A 83 -1.68 3.19 3.19
C ILE A 83 -0.43 3.91 2.66
N TYR A 84 0.59 4.12 3.50
CA TYR A 84 1.85 4.73 3.07
C TYR A 84 2.54 3.92 1.98
N GLN A 85 2.57 2.59 2.12
CA GLN A 85 3.18 1.70 1.14
C GLN A 85 2.46 1.81 -0.22
N LEU A 86 1.13 1.84 -0.24
CA LEU A 86 0.33 2.05 -1.44
C LEU A 86 0.52 3.46 -2.03
N GLN A 87 0.59 4.49 -1.19
CA GLN A 87 0.86 5.85 -1.65
C GLN A 87 2.22 5.94 -2.36
N ASN A 88 3.25 5.26 -1.84
CA ASN A 88 4.54 5.17 -2.51
C ASN A 88 4.43 4.44 -3.86
N ALA A 89 3.64 3.35 -3.93
CA ALA A 89 3.40 2.67 -5.19
C ALA A 89 2.67 3.55 -6.22
N LEU A 90 1.67 4.32 -5.79
CA LEU A 90 0.98 5.30 -6.63
C LEU A 90 1.92 6.40 -7.13
N LYS A 91 2.85 6.88 -6.29
CA LYS A 91 3.88 7.84 -6.69
C LYS A 91 4.80 7.27 -7.78
N THR A 92 5.25 6.01 -7.63
CA THR A 92 6.05 5.32 -8.66
C THR A 92 5.30 5.17 -9.98
N LEU A 93 3.98 4.97 -9.94
CA LEU A 93 3.12 4.89 -11.13
C LEU A 93 2.66 6.25 -11.67
N SER A 94 3.08 7.37 -11.07
CA SER A 94 2.60 8.72 -11.40
C SER A 94 1.07 8.89 -11.28
N LEU A 95 0.41 8.13 -10.40
CA LEU A 95 -1.03 8.17 -10.12
C LEU A 95 -1.33 8.98 -8.86
N HIS A 96 -0.88 10.22 -8.83
CA HIS A 96 -0.95 11.07 -7.63
C HIS A 96 -2.39 11.36 -7.19
N GLU A 97 -3.35 11.44 -8.13
CA GLU A 97 -4.76 11.73 -7.81
C GLU A 97 -5.48 10.64 -6.99
N GLU A 98 -4.94 9.41 -6.96
CA GLU A 98 -5.55 8.31 -6.22
C GLU A 98 -5.12 8.29 -4.74
N SER A 99 -4.01 8.97 -4.41
CA SER A 99 -3.50 8.99 -3.03
C SER A 99 -4.50 9.65 -2.07
N PRO A 100 -5.07 10.84 -2.36
CA PRO A 100 -6.10 11.43 -1.48
C PRO A 100 -7.34 10.56 -1.32
N LYS A 101 -7.79 9.90 -2.40
CA LYS A 101 -8.96 9.02 -2.37
C LYS A 101 -8.74 7.82 -1.45
N LEU A 102 -7.52 7.26 -1.45
CA LEU A 102 -7.13 6.17 -0.55
C LEU A 102 -7.29 6.58 0.92
N TRP A 103 -6.78 7.76 1.29
CA TRP A 103 -6.88 8.30 2.65
C TRP A 103 -8.32 8.64 3.04
N GLU A 104 -9.07 9.33 2.19
CA GLU A 104 -10.47 9.68 2.43
C GLU A 104 -11.33 8.42 2.65
N ARG A 105 -11.07 7.34 1.90
CA ARG A 105 -11.75 6.05 2.10
C ARG A 105 -11.40 5.40 3.44
N ALA A 106 -10.14 5.43 3.84
CA ALA A 106 -9.72 4.90 5.14
C ALA A 106 -10.42 5.64 6.30
N LEU A 107 -10.44 6.98 6.24
CA LEU A 107 -11.09 7.85 7.22
C LEU A 107 -12.62 7.66 7.26
N SER A 108 -13.25 7.35 6.12
CA SER A 108 -14.70 7.10 6.06
C SER A 108 -15.15 5.91 6.93
N VAL A 109 -14.25 4.95 7.17
CA VAL A 109 -14.48 3.77 8.01
C VAL A 109 -13.99 4.00 9.45
N LYS A 110 -12.89 4.73 9.61
CA LYS A 110 -12.22 5.02 10.89
C LYS A 110 -12.49 6.45 11.37
N LYS A 111 -13.77 6.82 11.49
CA LYS A 111 -14.19 8.21 11.76
C LYS A 111 -13.68 8.80 13.08
N ASP A 112 -13.34 7.97 14.05
CA ASP A 112 -12.85 8.40 15.38
C ASP A 112 -11.33 8.22 15.56
N ASP A 113 -10.61 7.81 14.51
CA ASP A 113 -9.18 7.50 14.57
C ASP A 113 -8.32 8.76 14.41
N LYS A 114 -8.14 9.50 15.51
CA LYS A 114 -7.36 10.75 15.54
C LYS A 114 -5.94 10.59 14.99
N ASP A 115 -5.30 9.43 15.18
CA ASP A 115 -3.96 9.18 14.65
C ASP A 115 -3.98 9.16 13.12
N LEU A 116 -4.96 8.45 12.54
CA LEU A 116 -5.14 8.39 11.09
C LEU A 116 -5.47 9.76 10.49
N TYR A 117 -6.31 10.56 11.14
CA TYR A 117 -6.60 11.95 10.75
C TYR A 117 -5.33 12.82 10.77
N MET A 118 -4.55 12.78 11.86
CA MET A 118 -3.30 13.56 11.98
C MET A 118 -2.27 13.16 10.93
N ARG A 119 -2.11 11.86 10.66
CA ARG A 119 -1.24 11.35 9.59
C ARG A 119 -1.67 11.86 8.23
N TRP A 120 -2.97 11.86 7.94
CA TRP A 120 -3.48 12.37 6.68
C TRP A 120 -3.27 13.88 6.55
N LEU A 121 -3.56 14.67 7.60
CA LEU A 121 -3.33 16.11 7.59
C LEU A 121 -1.87 16.45 7.28
N ASN A 122 -0.93 15.82 7.99
CA ASN A 122 0.51 16.04 7.78
C ASN A 122 0.93 15.69 6.35
N GLN A 123 0.37 14.62 5.79
CA GLN A 123 0.65 14.22 4.41
C GLN A 123 0.06 15.21 3.39
N ALA A 124 -1.18 15.65 3.59
CA ALA A 124 -1.84 16.62 2.72
C ALA A 124 -1.11 17.97 2.73
N VAL A 125 -0.61 18.41 3.89
CA VAL A 125 0.24 19.60 4.01
C VAL A 125 1.56 19.41 3.29
N ALA A 126 2.25 18.28 3.48
CA ALA A 126 3.52 17.99 2.81
C ALA A 126 3.40 17.94 1.28
N ASP A 127 2.27 17.45 0.76
CA ASP A 127 1.98 17.38 -0.67
C ASP A 127 1.35 18.69 -1.22
N ASN A 128 1.28 19.78 -0.44
CA ASN A 128 0.61 21.05 -0.78
C ASN A 128 -0.87 20.89 -1.19
N ASN A 129 -1.51 19.81 -0.76
CA ASN A 129 -2.92 19.54 -1.02
C ASN A 129 -3.80 20.20 0.04
N TRP A 130 -3.86 21.53 0.00
CA TRP A 130 -4.62 22.36 0.93
C TRP A 130 -6.11 22.02 0.95
N LYS A 131 -6.67 21.60 -0.20
CA LYS A 131 -8.08 21.20 -0.31
C LYS A 131 -8.38 19.97 0.53
N SER A 132 -7.51 18.98 0.53
CA SER A 132 -7.68 17.82 1.41
C SER A 132 -7.36 18.15 2.86
N ALA A 133 -6.33 18.97 3.12
CA ALA A 133 -5.97 19.39 4.47
C ALA A 133 -7.13 20.11 5.19
N GLN A 134 -7.89 20.94 4.48
CA GLN A 134 -9.05 21.66 5.05
C GLN A 134 -10.23 20.73 5.39
N LYS A 135 -10.30 19.54 4.79
CA LYS A 135 -11.39 18.58 5.00
C LYS A 135 -11.13 17.63 6.17
N VAL A 136 -9.90 17.57 6.66
CA VAL A 136 -9.50 16.76 7.82
C VAL A 136 -10.00 17.44 9.09
#